data_AF-A0A966MJQ9-F1
#
_entry.id   AF-A0A966MJQ9-F1
#
_cell.length_a   1.000
_cell.length_b   1.000
_cell.length_c   1.000
_cell.angle_alpha   90.00
_cell.angle_beta   90.00
_cell.angle_gamma   90.00
#
_symmetry.space_group_name_H-M   'P 1'
#
loop_
_entity.id
_entity.type
_entity.pdbx_description
1 polymer ?
#
loop_
_entity_poly.entity_id
_entity_poly.type
_entity_poly.pdbx_seq_one_letter_code
_entity_poly.pdbx_strand_id
1 'polypeptide(L)'
;MVLEPQALGQTEPGQLTSLSIPTFSLDATTRLERPASWGGRSAIQTLEPRLFYVNTPYRDQSRLPVYDTGRYDYNFASVFNENAFVGQDRIADNKLMTLGATSRFIDPSSGVEMARFGLAQRLRLKDQNVLLPTETQPISERLSDVLAGAMVQVNPAWQLDSTVQYNPKASRSLRTTAGTRYVPGNYRVLSAAYRYQVDPATQQSSELIDTAWQWPIKA
;
A
#
# COMPACT_ATOMS: atom_id res chain seq x y z
N MET A 1 -2.33 -46.92 -41.75
CA MET A 1 -1.99 -45.48 -41.70
C MET A 1 -2.02 -45.09 -40.23
N VAL A 2 -0.84 -45.08 -39.61
CA VAL A 2 -0.65 -45.00 -38.15
C VAL A 2 -0.48 -43.54 -37.77
N LEU A 3 -1.14 -43.12 -36.69
CA LEU A 3 -1.11 -41.77 -36.13
C LEU A 3 0.29 -41.45 -35.56
N GLU A 4 0.88 -40.34 -35.98
CA GLU A 4 2.06 -39.75 -35.34
C GLU A 4 1.63 -38.94 -34.09
N PRO A 5 2.17 -39.22 -32.90
CA PRO A 5 2.00 -38.34 -31.75
C PRO A 5 2.92 -37.14 -31.89
N GLN A 6 2.36 -35.93 -31.84
CA GLN A 6 3.13 -34.69 -31.79
C GLN A 6 3.97 -34.63 -30.51
N ALA A 7 5.26 -34.38 -30.68
CA ALA A 7 6.20 -34.23 -29.60
C ALA A 7 5.83 -33.01 -28.74
N LEU A 8 5.37 -33.28 -27.51
CA LEU A 8 5.39 -32.30 -26.43
C LEU A 8 6.86 -31.93 -26.18
N GLY A 9 7.20 -30.65 -26.42
CA GLY A 9 8.50 -30.11 -26.11
C GLY A 9 8.83 -30.35 -24.64
N GLN A 10 9.77 -31.26 -24.39
CA GLN A 10 10.27 -31.55 -23.06
C GLN A 10 11.13 -30.36 -22.62
N THR A 11 10.68 -29.61 -21.61
CA THR A 11 11.60 -28.82 -20.79
C THR A 11 12.43 -29.79 -19.97
N GLU A 12 13.71 -29.93 -20.30
CA GLU A 12 14.66 -30.73 -19.52
C GLU A 12 14.70 -30.23 -18.07
N PRO A 13 14.34 -31.06 -17.07
CA PRO A 13 14.51 -30.72 -15.67
C PRO A 13 16.01 -30.74 -15.35
N GLY A 14 16.64 -29.58 -15.11
CA GLY A 14 18.01 -29.56 -14.58
C GLY A 14 18.93 -28.43 -15.03
N GLN A 15 18.50 -27.50 -15.90
CA GLN A 15 19.37 -26.38 -16.25
C GLN A 15 19.34 -25.31 -15.14
N LEU A 16 20.40 -25.29 -14.31
CA LEU A 16 20.63 -24.24 -13.32
C LEU A 16 20.66 -22.88 -14.03
N THR A 17 19.55 -22.15 -13.98
CA THR A 17 19.46 -20.79 -14.51
C THR A 17 19.85 -19.84 -13.39
N SER A 18 21.04 -19.24 -13.48
CA SER A 18 21.43 -18.17 -12.57
C SER A 18 21.01 -16.82 -13.15
N LEU A 19 20.37 -16.01 -12.32
CA LEU A 19 19.96 -14.66 -12.69
C LEU A 19 20.40 -13.68 -11.61
N SER A 20 21.15 -12.66 -12.01
CA SER A 20 21.62 -11.60 -11.13
C SER A 20 20.99 -10.27 -11.53
N ILE A 21 20.22 -9.70 -10.61
CA ILE A 21 19.50 -8.43 -10.78
C ILE A 21 19.94 -7.48 -9.66
N PRO A 22 21.01 -6.68 -9.87
CA PRO A 22 21.47 -5.75 -8.84
C PRO A 22 20.43 -4.63 -8.66
N THR A 23 19.88 -4.52 -7.44
CA THR A 23 18.94 -3.46 -7.08
C THR A 23 19.63 -2.46 -6.18
N PHE A 24 19.51 -1.18 -6.51
CA PHE A 24 19.91 -0.08 -5.64
C PHE A 24 18.66 0.58 -5.08
N SER A 25 18.60 0.73 -3.76
CA SER A 25 17.55 1.46 -3.06
C SER A 25 18.14 2.47 -2.09
N LEU A 26 17.41 3.56 -1.85
CA LEU A 26 17.72 4.59 -0.88
C LEU A 26 16.43 4.99 -0.17
N ASP A 27 16.40 4.85 1.15
CA ASP A 27 15.33 5.33 2.02
C ASP A 27 15.85 6.44 2.93
N ALA A 28 15.29 7.63 2.78
CA ALA A 28 15.65 8.81 3.56
C ALA A 28 14.41 9.33 4.29
N THR A 29 14.45 9.32 5.62
CA THR A 29 13.38 9.84 6.48
C THR A 29 13.94 10.86 7.46
N THR A 30 13.25 11.97 7.65
CA THR A 30 13.55 12.93 8.72
C THR A 30 12.40 13.00 9.72
N ARG A 31 12.67 13.46 10.93
CA ARG A 31 11.67 13.70 11.98
C ARG A 31 11.87 15.10 12.51
N LEU A 32 10.91 15.97 12.24
CA LEU A 32 10.89 17.36 12.70
C LEU A 32 9.82 17.48 13.77
N GLU A 33 10.11 18.20 14.86
CA GLU A 33 9.19 18.34 15.98
C GLU A 33 9.02 19.81 16.36
N ARG A 34 7.81 20.20 16.74
CA ARG A 34 7.51 21.54 17.26
C ARG A 34 6.36 21.54 18.25
N PRO A 35 6.32 22.47 19.22
CA PRO A 35 5.11 22.76 19.97
C PRO A 35 3.95 23.18 19.05
N ALA A 36 2.75 22.71 19.37
CA ALA A 36 1.53 22.95 18.62
C ALA A 36 0.30 22.88 19.53
N SER A 37 -0.89 23.01 18.95
CA SER A 37 -2.15 22.69 19.60
C SER A 37 -3.04 21.88 18.67
N TRP A 38 -3.87 21.02 19.25
CA TRP A 38 -4.85 20.22 18.52
C TRP A 38 -6.15 20.16 19.34
N GLY A 39 -7.28 20.53 18.74
CA GLY A 39 -8.57 20.53 19.45
C GLY A 39 -8.59 21.37 20.74
N GLY A 40 -7.82 22.47 20.79
CA GLY A 40 -7.70 23.34 21.98
C GLY A 40 -6.78 22.81 23.09
N ARG A 41 -6.08 21.68 22.87
CA ARG A 41 -5.14 21.09 23.82
C ARG A 41 -3.69 21.28 23.36
N SER A 42 -2.76 21.30 24.31
CA SER A 42 -1.32 21.30 24.01
C SER A 42 -0.92 20.04 23.26
N ALA A 43 -0.08 20.17 22.24
CA ALA A 43 0.41 19.06 21.43
C ALA A 43 1.88 19.27 21.05
N ILE A 44 2.61 18.18 20.82
CA ILE A 44 3.81 18.19 19.98
C ILE A 44 3.39 17.72 18.59
N GLN A 45 3.60 18.58 17.59
CA GLN A 45 3.44 18.17 16.21
C GLN A 45 4.77 17.60 15.71
N THR A 46 4.72 16.39 15.17
CA THR A 46 5.81 15.83 14.37
C THR A 46 5.47 15.93 12.88
N LEU A 47 6.50 16.14 12.06
CA LEU A 47 6.44 16.01 10.61
C LEU A 47 7.57 15.08 10.19
N GLU A 48 7.20 14.00 9.51
CA GLU A 48 8.10 12.93 9.07
C GLU A 48 8.05 12.80 7.54
N PRO A 49 8.77 13.66 6.80
CA PRO A 49 8.99 13.48 5.37
C PRO A 49 9.82 12.22 5.11
N ARG A 50 9.44 11.47 4.07
CA ARG A 50 10.14 10.27 3.60
C ARG A 50 10.29 10.31 2.09
N LEU A 51 11.51 10.11 1.63
CA LEU A 51 11.89 9.92 0.24
C LEU A 51 12.44 8.50 0.07
N PHE A 52 11.91 7.78 -0.90
CA PHE A 52 12.39 6.45 -1.25
C PHE A 52 12.69 6.39 -2.74
N TYR A 53 13.88 5.96 -3.09
CA TYR A 53 14.30 5.77 -4.48
C TYR A 53 14.70 4.31 -4.70
N VAL A 54 14.30 3.73 -5.82
CA VAL A 54 14.75 2.40 -6.23
C VAL A 54 15.08 2.38 -7.72
N ASN A 55 16.19 1.73 -8.05
CA ASN A 55 16.63 1.47 -9.42
C ASN A 55 17.07 0.02 -9.57
N THR A 56 16.35 -0.70 -10.41
CA THR A 56 16.57 -2.10 -10.75
C THR A 56 16.65 -2.22 -12.26
N PRO A 57 17.74 -2.75 -12.84
CA PRO A 57 17.90 -2.86 -14.28
C PRO A 57 16.94 -3.91 -14.85
N TYR A 58 16.62 -3.76 -16.14
CA TYR A 58 15.86 -4.78 -16.85
C TYR A 58 16.69 -6.05 -17.05
N ARG A 59 16.07 -7.19 -16.74
CA ARG A 59 16.52 -8.52 -17.10
C ARG A 59 15.32 -9.33 -17.56
N ASP A 60 15.46 -9.98 -18.71
CA ASP A 60 14.41 -10.84 -19.26
C ASP A 60 14.23 -12.07 -18.36
N GLN A 61 13.02 -12.18 -17.80
CA GLN A 61 12.58 -13.24 -16.89
C GLN A 61 11.45 -14.08 -17.49
N SER A 62 11.12 -13.89 -18.78
CA SER A 62 9.98 -14.51 -19.45
C SER A 62 10.02 -16.04 -19.47
N ARG A 63 11.23 -16.62 -19.48
CA ARG A 63 11.46 -18.07 -19.48
C ARG A 63 11.46 -18.69 -18.09
N LEU A 64 11.48 -17.87 -17.03
CA LEU A 64 11.44 -18.37 -15.66
C LEU A 64 9.98 -18.66 -15.28
N PRO A 65 9.69 -19.83 -14.68
CA PRO A 65 8.36 -20.12 -14.15
C PRO A 65 7.97 -19.14 -13.04
N VAL A 66 6.67 -19.02 -12.78
CA VAL A 66 6.11 -18.29 -11.65
C VAL A 66 5.40 -19.29 -10.74
N TYR A 67 5.80 -19.37 -9.48
CA TYR A 67 5.28 -20.30 -8.49
C TYR A 67 4.45 -19.59 -7.42
N ASP A 68 5.05 -18.60 -6.74
CA ASP A 68 4.49 -17.93 -5.57
C ASP A 68 4.47 -16.40 -5.71
N THR A 69 4.72 -15.90 -6.93
CA THR A 69 4.81 -14.48 -7.21
C THR A 69 3.48 -13.88 -7.62
N GLY A 70 3.10 -12.77 -6.99
CA GLY A 70 1.93 -11.97 -7.30
C GLY A 70 2.20 -10.48 -7.09
N ARG A 71 1.27 -9.60 -7.48
CA ARG A 71 1.44 -8.16 -7.22
C ARG A 71 1.14 -7.80 -5.77
N TYR A 72 1.93 -6.88 -5.23
CA TYR A 72 1.52 -6.19 -4.00
C TYR A 72 0.28 -5.32 -4.28
N ASP A 73 -0.68 -5.39 -3.37
CA ASP A 73 -1.69 -4.34 -3.21
C ASP A 73 -1.03 -2.99 -2.98
N TYR A 74 -1.50 -1.94 -3.63
CA TYR A 74 -0.93 -0.60 -3.48
C TYR A 74 -1.52 0.10 -2.24
N ASN A 75 -0.71 0.28 -1.19
CA ASN A 75 -1.13 0.88 0.08
C ASN A 75 0.08 1.47 0.85
N PHE A 76 -0.16 2.06 2.03
CA PHE A 76 0.91 2.69 2.83
C PHE A 76 2.02 1.73 3.27
N ALA A 77 1.75 0.43 3.38
CA ALA A 77 2.75 -0.57 3.75
C ALA A 77 3.64 -0.97 2.56
N SER A 78 3.12 -0.92 1.34
CA SER A 78 3.83 -1.37 0.13
C SER A 78 4.34 -0.25 -0.77
N VAL A 79 3.90 1.00 -0.59
CA VAL A 79 4.24 2.13 -1.47
C VAL A 79 5.75 2.47 -1.49
N PHE A 80 6.46 2.08 -0.44
CA PHE A 80 7.91 2.22 -0.28
C PHE A 80 8.67 0.91 -0.54
N ASN A 81 8.05 -0.09 -1.18
CA ASN A 81 8.74 -1.34 -1.54
C ASN A 81 9.66 -1.17 -2.74
N GLU A 82 10.78 -1.90 -2.71
CA GLU A 82 11.71 -1.99 -3.84
C GLU A 82 11.11 -2.72 -5.04
N ASN A 83 10.37 -3.81 -4.79
CA ASN A 83 9.77 -4.66 -5.80
C ASN A 83 8.24 -4.49 -5.85
N ALA A 84 7.67 -4.59 -7.05
CA ALA A 84 6.22 -4.55 -7.26
C ALA A 84 5.53 -5.89 -6.98
N PHE A 85 6.32 -6.96 -6.86
CA PHE A 85 5.84 -8.32 -6.69
C PHE A 85 6.20 -8.87 -5.30
N VAL A 86 5.27 -9.65 -4.75
CA VAL A 86 5.51 -10.60 -3.65
C VAL A 86 6.28 -11.80 -4.23
N GLY A 87 7.05 -12.50 -3.41
CA GLY A 87 7.87 -13.63 -3.85
C GLY A 87 9.16 -13.18 -4.53
N GLN A 88 9.85 -14.12 -5.18
CA GLN A 88 11.17 -13.89 -5.79
C GLN A 88 11.25 -14.35 -7.26
N ASP A 89 10.17 -14.90 -7.85
CA ASP A 89 10.19 -15.37 -9.24
C ASP A 89 10.18 -14.22 -10.26
N ARG A 90 9.76 -13.03 -9.84
CA ARG A 90 9.82 -11.80 -10.65
C ARG A 90 10.37 -10.64 -9.84
N ILE A 91 11.39 -10.01 -10.39
CA ILE A 91 11.90 -8.71 -9.92
C ILE A 91 11.60 -7.65 -10.96
N ALA A 92 10.79 -6.67 -10.59
CA ALA A 92 10.43 -5.55 -11.47
C ALA A 92 11.63 -4.68 -11.82
N ASP A 93 11.76 -4.29 -13.09
CA ASP A 93 12.79 -3.35 -13.56
C ASP A 93 12.41 -1.91 -13.19
N ASN A 94 12.50 -1.60 -11.91
CA ASN A 94 12.04 -0.34 -11.36
C ASN A 94 13.02 0.82 -11.62
N LYS A 95 12.47 2.02 -11.82
CA LYS A 95 13.15 3.30 -11.59
C LYS A 95 12.12 4.25 -11.01
N LEU A 96 12.00 4.21 -9.68
CA LEU A 96 10.89 4.82 -8.95
C LEU A 96 11.43 5.80 -7.92
N MET A 97 10.68 6.87 -7.71
CA MET A 97 10.87 7.81 -6.61
C MET A 97 9.53 7.97 -5.89
N THR A 98 9.45 7.50 -4.66
CA THR A 98 8.29 7.65 -3.78
C THR A 98 8.55 8.78 -2.79
N LEU A 99 7.59 9.70 -2.70
CA LEU A 99 7.57 10.74 -1.69
C LEU A 99 6.38 10.49 -0.77
N GLY A 100 6.59 10.67 0.52
CA GLY A 100 5.51 10.72 1.47
C GLY A 100 5.83 11.58 2.66
N ALA A 101 4.81 11.92 3.42
CA ALA A 101 4.95 12.61 4.68
C ALA A 101 3.90 12.11 5.65
N THR A 102 4.29 11.92 6.90
CA THR A 102 3.37 11.68 8.01
C THR A 102 3.47 12.83 9.00
N SER A 103 2.35 13.40 9.42
CA SER A 103 2.32 14.34 10.53
C SER A 103 1.49 13.77 11.67
N ARG A 104 2.00 13.90 12.89
CA ARG A 104 1.32 13.43 14.11
C ARG A 104 1.17 14.57 15.09
N PHE A 105 0.08 14.57 15.85
CA PHE A 105 -0.16 15.44 16.99
C PHE A 105 -0.21 14.56 18.23
N ILE A 106 0.76 14.78 19.13
CA ILE A 106 0.97 13.92 20.30
C ILE A 106 0.75 14.76 21.55
N ASP A 107 -0.03 14.25 22.50
CA ASP A 107 -0.19 14.88 23.80
C ASP A 107 1.14 14.81 24.57
N PRO A 108 1.72 15.95 24.98
CA PRO A 108 3.06 15.97 25.60
C PRO A 108 3.11 15.33 26.98
N SER A 109 1.96 15.22 27.67
CA SER A 109 1.89 14.70 29.03
C SER A 109 1.67 13.18 29.08
N SER A 110 0.86 12.67 28.15
CA SER A 110 0.45 11.26 28.12
C SER A 110 1.13 10.45 26.99
N GLY A 111 1.73 11.12 26.00
CA GLY A 111 2.33 10.47 24.83
C GLY A 111 1.30 9.95 23.82
N VAL A 112 0.01 10.22 24.03
CA VAL A 112 -1.07 9.73 23.18
C VAL A 112 -1.07 10.46 21.83
N GLU A 113 -1.08 9.71 20.72
CA GLU A 113 -1.27 10.24 19.37
C GLU A 113 -2.74 10.67 19.19
N MET A 114 -3.01 11.97 19.29
CA MET A 114 -4.35 12.54 19.13
C MET A 114 -4.79 12.60 17.68
N ALA A 115 -3.84 12.79 16.76
CA ALA A 115 -4.13 12.77 15.33
C ALA A 115 -2.91 12.36 14.51
N ARG A 116 -3.16 11.73 13.36
CA ARG A 116 -2.15 11.38 12.38
C ARG A 116 -2.70 11.56 10.97
N PHE A 117 -1.89 12.19 10.13
CA PHE A 117 -2.17 12.42 8.73
C PHE A 117 -1.02 11.88 7.90
N GLY A 118 -1.32 11.14 6.84
CA GLY A 118 -0.33 10.55 5.95
C GLY A 118 -0.68 10.86 4.50
N LEU A 119 0.32 11.22 3.71
CA LEU A 119 0.23 11.32 2.26
C LEU A 119 1.42 10.61 1.63
N ALA A 120 1.19 9.85 0.56
CA ALA A 120 2.25 9.25 -0.23
C ALA A 120 1.88 9.18 -1.71
N GLN A 121 2.87 9.42 -2.57
CA GLN A 121 2.74 9.27 -4.00
C GLN A 121 4.07 8.79 -4.59
N ARG A 122 3.99 8.01 -5.66
CA ARG A 122 5.14 7.46 -6.36
C ARG A 122 5.21 7.98 -7.79
N LEU A 123 6.41 8.39 -8.18
CA LEU A 123 6.78 8.77 -9.53
C LEU A 123 7.64 7.67 -10.16
N ARG A 124 7.27 7.24 -11.36
CA ARG A 124 7.99 6.29 -12.20
C ARG A 124 8.76 7.04 -13.27
N LEU A 125 10.08 6.84 -13.26
CA LEU A 125 11.04 7.52 -14.14
C LEU A 125 11.33 6.74 -15.42
N LYS A 126 11.02 5.44 -15.46
CA LYS A 126 11.10 4.59 -16.67
C LYS A 126 9.97 3.55 -16.68
N ASP A 127 9.63 3.04 -17.84
CA ASP A 127 8.59 2.01 -17.98
C ASP A 127 9.06 0.70 -17.32
N GLN A 128 8.12 -0.03 -16.70
CA GLN A 128 8.38 -1.37 -16.18
C GLN A 128 8.02 -2.39 -17.25
N ASN A 129 9.00 -3.18 -17.67
CA ASN A 129 8.89 -4.19 -18.73
C ASN A 129 8.84 -5.62 -18.18
N VAL A 130 9.28 -5.85 -16.95
CA VAL A 130 9.09 -7.14 -16.28
C VAL A 130 7.66 -7.23 -15.77
N LEU A 131 6.95 -8.22 -16.29
CA LEU A 131 5.52 -8.43 -16.11
C LEU A 131 5.25 -9.82 -15.54
N LEU A 132 4.08 -9.99 -14.92
CA LEU A 132 3.53 -11.32 -14.66
C LEU A 132 3.03 -11.93 -15.97
N PRO A 133 2.98 -13.28 -16.10
CA PRO A 133 2.49 -13.94 -17.30
C PRO A 133 1.07 -13.53 -17.74
N THR A 134 0.26 -13.03 -16.80
CA THR A 134 -1.11 -12.53 -17.05
C THR A 134 -1.15 -11.14 -17.68
N GLU A 135 0.00 -10.51 -17.90
CA GLU A 135 0.12 -9.12 -18.33
C GLU A 135 0.92 -9.04 -19.63
N THR A 136 0.48 -8.19 -20.54
CA THR A 136 1.02 -8.13 -21.90
C THR A 136 1.59 -6.77 -22.29
N GLN A 137 1.33 -5.73 -21.49
CA GLN A 137 1.74 -4.36 -21.79
C GLN A 137 2.66 -3.83 -20.68
N PRO A 138 3.76 -3.14 -21.04
CA PRO A 138 4.60 -2.45 -20.08
C PRO A 138 3.81 -1.43 -19.25
N ILE A 139 4.16 -1.28 -17.97
CA ILE A 139 3.57 -0.23 -17.13
C ILE A 139 4.33 1.06 -17.38
N SER A 140 3.66 2.00 -18.05
CA SER A 140 4.23 3.29 -18.49
C SER A 140 3.69 4.48 -17.70
N GLU A 141 2.69 4.28 -16.83
CA GLU A 141 2.15 5.32 -15.96
C GLU A 141 3.23 5.92 -15.07
N ARG A 142 3.46 7.23 -15.26
CA ARG A 142 4.47 8.00 -14.53
C ARG A 142 4.03 8.29 -13.10
N LEU A 143 2.84 8.81 -12.90
CA LEU A 143 2.31 9.07 -11.56
C LEU A 143 1.46 7.90 -11.10
N SER A 144 1.70 7.45 -9.87
CA SER A 144 0.84 6.50 -9.19
C SER A 144 -0.42 7.18 -8.65
N ASP A 145 -1.31 6.34 -8.13
CA ASP A 145 -2.35 6.76 -7.21
C ASP A 145 -1.73 7.49 -6.01
N VAL A 146 -2.49 8.43 -5.47
CA VAL A 146 -2.17 9.13 -4.23
C VAL A 146 -2.79 8.34 -3.08
N LEU A 147 -1.99 8.04 -2.06
CA LEU A 147 -2.46 7.49 -0.81
C LEU A 147 -2.62 8.61 0.21
N ALA A 148 -3.82 8.74 0.78
CA ALA A 148 -4.11 9.66 1.87
C ALA A 148 -4.66 8.87 3.06
N GLY A 149 -4.22 9.21 4.26
CA GLY A 149 -4.63 8.56 5.50
C GLY A 149 -4.84 9.59 6.61
N ALA A 150 -5.87 9.40 7.41
CA ALA A 150 -6.16 10.20 8.58
C ALA A 150 -6.60 9.29 9.73
N MET A 151 -6.17 9.63 10.94
CA MET A 151 -6.61 9.02 12.18
C MET A 151 -6.74 10.14 13.20
N VAL A 152 -7.89 10.25 13.86
CA VAL A 152 -8.14 11.30 14.84
C VAL A 152 -8.81 10.68 16.05
N GLN A 153 -8.19 10.84 17.21
CA GLN A 153 -8.81 10.61 18.50
C GLN A 153 -9.53 11.89 18.92
N VAL A 154 -10.85 11.93 18.69
CA VAL A 154 -11.69 13.09 19.00
C VAL A 154 -11.72 13.34 20.51
N ASN A 155 -11.76 12.26 21.29
CA ASN A 155 -11.59 12.23 22.74
C ASN A 155 -11.14 10.81 23.16
N PRO A 156 -10.80 10.56 24.43
CA PRO A 156 -10.32 9.25 24.86
C PRO A 156 -11.24 8.06 24.54
N ALA A 157 -12.54 8.31 24.35
CA ALA A 157 -13.51 7.28 23.99
C ALA A 157 -13.79 7.20 22.49
N TRP A 158 -13.55 8.24 21.68
CA TRP A 158 -13.93 8.29 20.26
C TRP A 158 -12.73 8.41 19.34
N GLN A 159 -12.64 7.49 18.39
CA GLN A 159 -11.66 7.48 17.32
C GLN A 159 -12.34 7.46 15.95
N LEU A 160 -11.76 8.18 15.00
CA LEU A 160 -12.09 8.17 13.58
C LEU A 160 -10.84 7.81 12.79
N ASP A 161 -10.98 7.00 11.75
CA ASP A 161 -9.90 6.69 10.82
C ASP A 161 -10.41 6.67 9.38
N SER A 162 -9.55 7.03 8.44
CA SER A 162 -9.86 7.06 7.03
C SER A 162 -8.61 6.80 6.20
N THR A 163 -8.74 6.02 5.15
CA THR A 163 -7.70 5.82 4.13
C THR A 163 -8.31 5.89 2.74
N VAL A 164 -7.66 6.59 1.83
CA VAL A 164 -8.10 6.80 0.45
C VAL A 164 -6.93 6.54 -0.49
N GLN A 165 -7.15 5.67 -1.48
CA GLN A 165 -6.32 5.53 -2.67
C GLN A 165 -7.05 6.22 -3.82
N TYR A 166 -6.47 7.31 -4.31
CA TYR A 166 -7.04 8.15 -5.35
C TYR A 166 -6.22 8.05 -6.63
N ASN A 167 -6.86 7.66 -7.74
CA ASN A 167 -6.22 7.62 -9.04
C ASN A 167 -6.42 8.98 -9.76
N PRO A 168 -5.36 9.79 -9.94
CA PRO A 168 -5.49 11.11 -10.55
C PRO A 168 -5.81 11.04 -12.06
N LYS A 169 -5.36 9.99 -12.76
CA LYS A 169 -5.60 9.81 -14.21
C LYS A 169 -7.08 9.54 -14.50
N ALA A 170 -7.72 8.70 -13.69
CA ALA A 170 -9.13 8.36 -13.79
C ALA A 170 -10.03 9.31 -12.99
N SER A 171 -9.45 10.26 -12.26
CA SER A 171 -10.17 11.22 -11.41
C SER A 171 -11.18 10.56 -10.46
N ARG A 172 -10.81 9.43 -9.85
CA ARG A 172 -11.68 8.66 -8.94
C ARG A 172 -10.87 7.93 -7.87
N SER A 173 -11.54 7.63 -6.75
CA SER A 173 -10.99 6.70 -5.75
C SER A 173 -11.04 5.26 -6.28
N LEU A 174 -10.00 4.48 -5.98
CA LEU A 174 -9.98 3.03 -6.20
C LEU A 174 -10.22 2.25 -4.91
N ARG A 175 -9.87 2.82 -3.76
CA ARG A 175 -10.13 2.23 -2.44
C ARG A 175 -10.37 3.36 -1.45
N THR A 176 -11.43 3.24 -0.66
CA THR A 176 -11.72 4.13 0.46
C THR A 176 -12.14 3.28 1.65
N THR A 177 -11.54 3.52 2.82
CA THR A 177 -12.03 2.99 4.09
C THR A 177 -12.26 4.17 5.02
N ALA A 178 -13.39 4.19 5.71
CA ALA A 178 -13.69 5.17 6.75
C ALA A 178 -14.29 4.43 7.94
N GLY A 179 -13.70 4.60 9.12
CA GLY A 179 -14.04 3.89 10.33
C GLY A 179 -14.29 4.82 11.49
N THR A 180 -15.12 4.37 12.42
CA THR A 180 -15.26 4.97 13.74
C THR A 180 -15.30 3.89 14.81
N ARG A 181 -14.73 4.20 15.96
CA ARG A 181 -14.77 3.36 17.16
C ARG A 181 -15.05 4.22 18.38
N TYR A 182 -16.07 3.81 19.14
CA TYR A 182 -16.44 4.40 20.42
C TYR A 182 -16.23 3.37 21.55
N VAL A 183 -15.41 3.72 22.54
CA VAL A 183 -15.07 2.90 23.71
C VAL A 183 -15.16 3.76 24.98
N PRO A 184 -16.36 4.00 25.53
CA PRO A 184 -16.53 4.84 26.72
C PRO A 184 -16.03 4.22 28.02
N GLY A 185 -15.70 2.93 28.01
CA GLY A 185 -15.22 2.20 29.18
C GLY A 185 -15.19 0.70 28.93
N ASN A 186 -14.88 -0.05 29.99
CA ASN A 186 -14.71 -1.49 29.90
C ASN A 186 -15.97 -2.18 29.37
N TYR A 187 -15.79 -3.12 28.43
CA TYR A 187 -16.84 -3.92 27.82
C TYR A 187 -17.93 -3.13 27.08
N ARG A 188 -17.68 -1.85 26.75
CA ARG A 188 -18.58 -1.00 25.97
C ARG A 188 -17.86 -0.57 24.71
N VAL A 189 -18.26 -1.13 23.58
CA VAL A 189 -17.69 -0.83 22.27
C VAL A 189 -18.81 -0.65 21.26
N LEU A 190 -18.69 0.36 20.42
CA LEU A 190 -19.44 0.48 19.18
C LEU A 190 -18.44 0.81 18.07
N SER A 191 -18.54 0.13 16.94
CA SER A 191 -17.73 0.45 15.76
C SER A 191 -18.55 0.33 14.50
N ALA A 192 -18.25 1.20 13.54
CA ALA A 192 -18.79 1.13 12.19
C ALA A 192 -17.65 1.42 11.21
N ALA A 193 -17.67 0.76 10.06
CA ALA A 193 -16.73 1.00 8.98
C ALA A 193 -17.45 0.95 7.63
N TYR A 194 -17.13 1.91 6.76
CA TYR A 194 -17.46 1.91 5.36
C TYR A 194 -16.22 1.54 4.54
N ARG A 195 -16.38 0.65 3.57
CA ARG A 195 -15.32 0.22 2.67
C ARG A 195 -15.83 0.27 1.23
N TYR A 196 -15.10 0.97 0.39
CA TYR A 196 -15.31 1.04 -1.04
C TYR A 196 -14.05 0.54 -1.74
N GLN A 197 -14.21 -0.28 -2.77
CA GLN A 197 -13.10 -0.79 -3.58
C GLN A 197 -13.53 -0.98 -5.03
N VAL A 198 -12.66 -0.62 -5.96
CA VAL A 198 -12.78 -0.91 -7.39
C VAL A 198 -11.85 -2.07 -7.72
N ASP A 199 -12.39 -3.11 -8.35
CA ASP A 199 -11.61 -4.21 -8.89
C ASP A 199 -10.77 -3.73 -10.09
N PRO A 200 -9.43 -3.89 -10.07
CA PRO A 200 -8.58 -3.41 -11.15
C PRO A 200 -8.76 -4.17 -12.46
N ALA A 201 -9.22 -5.43 -12.44
CA ALA A 201 -9.42 -6.25 -13.62
C ALA A 201 -10.82 -6.05 -14.24
N THR A 202 -11.88 -6.09 -13.43
CA THR A 202 -13.27 -5.98 -13.93
C THR A 202 -13.78 -4.55 -13.96
N GLN A 203 -13.10 -3.61 -13.29
CA GLN A 203 -13.53 -2.22 -13.12
C GLN A 203 -14.86 -2.07 -12.36
N GLN A 204 -15.35 -3.14 -11.73
CA GLN A 204 -16.55 -3.12 -10.91
C GLN A 204 -16.23 -2.58 -9.51
N SER A 205 -17.16 -1.79 -8.96
CA SER A 205 -17.07 -1.28 -7.60
C SER A 205 -17.84 -2.16 -6.62
N SER A 206 -17.29 -2.36 -5.44
CA SER A 206 -17.95 -2.98 -4.29
C SER A 206 -17.97 -2.00 -3.11
N GLU A 207 -19.07 -2.00 -2.39
CA GLU A 207 -19.28 -1.21 -1.18
C GLU A 207 -19.72 -2.12 -0.03
N LEU A 208 -19.19 -1.89 1.16
CA LEU A 208 -19.48 -2.65 2.36
C LEU A 208 -19.61 -1.72 3.56
N ILE A 209 -20.62 -1.98 4.39
CA ILE A 209 -20.81 -1.33 5.69
C ILE A 209 -20.74 -2.43 6.76
N ASP A 210 -19.74 -2.33 7.61
CA ASP A 210 -19.53 -3.21 8.75
C ASP A 210 -19.95 -2.49 10.03
N THR A 211 -20.67 -3.18 10.91
CA THR A 211 -20.97 -2.67 12.26
C THR A 211 -20.71 -3.74 13.30
N ALA A 212 -20.21 -3.34 14.47
CA ALA A 212 -19.99 -4.24 15.59
C ALA A 212 -20.23 -3.49 16.91
N TRP A 213 -20.75 -4.20 17.91
CA TRP A 213 -21.05 -3.62 19.20
C TRP A 213 -20.84 -4.65 20.33
N GLN A 214 -20.51 -4.14 21.50
CA GLN A 214 -20.43 -4.90 22.75
C GLN A 214 -20.97 -4.01 23.85
N TRP A 215 -21.95 -4.50 24.62
CA TRP A 215 -22.49 -3.77 25.77
C TRP A 215 -22.90 -4.73 26.89
N PRO A 216 -22.64 -4.41 28.17
CA PRO A 216 -23.10 -5.22 29.30
C PRO A 216 -24.63 -5.16 29.42
N ILE A 217 -25.28 -6.32 29.58
CA ILE A 217 -26.75 -6.44 29.58
C ILE A 217 -27.34 -6.44 31.02
N LYS A 218 -26.49 -6.61 32.06
CA LYS A 218 -26.77 -6.36 33.49
C LYS A 218 -25.45 -6.40 34.28
N ALA A 219 -25.38 -5.63 35.37
CA ALA A 219 -24.22 -5.54 36.28
C ALA A 219 -24.24 -6.65 37.34
#